data_AF-A0A7S6U086-F1
#
_entry.id   AF-A0A7S6U086-F1
#
_cell.length_a   1.000
_cell.length_b   1.000
_cell.length_c   1.000
_cell.angle_alpha   90.00
_cell.angle_beta   90.00
_cell.angle_gamma   90.00
#
_symmetry.space_group_name_H-M   'P 1'
#
loop_
_entity.id
_entity.type
_entity.pdbx_description
1 polymer ?
#
loop_
_entity_poly.entity_id
_entity_poly.type
_entity_poly.pdbx_seq_one_letter_code
_entity_poly.pdbx_strand_id
1 'polypeptide(L)'
;MNLELSPELKYWLNFFHPLTMWGLLALSLYAAYLGLQVQRTRSAQGDVKKELIKGKYNIKHYQVGSVLLALMVTGAIGGMAVTYLNNGKLFVGPHLLAGLGMTGLIALSAALSPFMQKGANWARITHITLNFGLLGLFTWQAITGVQIVQRILSNA
;
A
#
# COMPACT_ATOMS: atom_id res chain seq x y z
N MET A 1 13.38 31.54 -1.28
CA MET A 1 13.37 31.02 0.10
C MET A 1 14.02 29.64 0.05
N ASN A 2 15.23 29.48 0.59
CA ASN A 2 15.88 28.17 0.64
C ASN A 2 15.22 27.37 1.77
N LEU A 3 14.41 26.39 1.42
CA LEU A 3 13.80 25.43 2.34
C LEU A 3 14.83 24.34 2.69
N GLU A 4 15.95 24.72 3.30
CA GLU A 4 16.92 23.74 3.77
C GLU A 4 16.44 23.11 5.08
N LEU A 5 16.17 21.80 5.05
CA LEU A 5 15.84 21.03 6.24
C LEU A 5 17.05 20.92 7.17
N SER A 6 16.81 20.95 8.49
CA SER A 6 17.88 20.77 9.49
C SER A 6 18.55 19.38 9.35
N PRO A 7 19.85 19.24 9.69
CA PRO A 7 20.56 17.96 9.62
C PRO A 7 19.88 16.82 10.39
N GLU A 8 19.34 17.14 11.57
CA GLU A 8 18.59 16.18 12.39
C GLU A 8 17.33 15.68 11.69
N LEU A 9 16.55 16.58 11.09
CA LEU A 9 15.34 16.21 10.35
C LEU A 9 15.67 15.35 9.12
N LYS A 10 16.75 15.67 8.40
CA LYS A 10 17.24 14.86 7.28
C LYS A 10 17.60 13.43 7.70
N TYR A 11 18.27 13.29 8.85
CA TYR A 11 18.62 11.98 9.38
C TYR A 11 17.39 11.12 9.69
N TRP A 12 16.42 11.65 10.43
CA TRP A 12 15.21 10.91 10.81
C TRP A 12 14.31 10.56 9.63
N LEU A 13 14.26 11.41 8.60
CA LEU A 13 13.48 11.16 7.38
C LEU A 13 13.96 9.90 6.62
N ASN A 14 15.24 9.53 6.74
CA ASN A 14 15.76 8.30 6.12
C ASN A 14 15.16 7.02 6.74
N PHE A 15 14.73 7.07 8.01
CA PHE A 15 14.17 5.91 8.73
C PHE A 15 12.64 5.93 8.78
N PHE A 16 12.04 7.12 8.72
CA PHE A 16 10.59 7.28 8.73
C PHE A 16 9.92 6.57 7.54
N HIS A 17 10.48 6.71 6.33
CA HIS A 17 9.92 6.03 5.16
C HIS A 17 9.95 4.49 5.28
N PRO A 18 11.09 3.82 5.56
CA PRO A 18 11.11 2.38 5.78
C PRO A 18 10.13 1.90 6.87
N LEU A 19 10.06 2.59 8.01
CA LEU A 19 9.16 2.22 9.12
C LEU A 19 7.68 2.32 8.71
N THR A 20 7.31 3.41 8.05
CA THR A 20 5.94 3.58 7.54
C THR A 20 5.59 2.54 6.48
N MET A 21 6.54 2.16 5.61
CA MET A 21 6.32 1.11 4.61
C MET A 21 6.06 -0.26 5.24
N TRP A 22 6.72 -0.63 6.33
CA TRP A 22 6.42 -1.86 7.07
C TRP A 22 5.02 -1.85 7.69
N GLY A 23 4.62 -0.72 8.28
CA GLY A 23 3.26 -0.54 8.80
C GLY A 23 2.19 -0.67 7.70
N LEU A 24 2.44 -0.08 6.54
CA LEU A 24 1.55 -0.17 5.39
C LEU A 24 1.51 -1.58 4.79
N LEU A 25 2.62 -2.31 4.78
CA LEU A 25 2.64 -3.71 4.35
C LEU A 25 1.78 -4.58 5.29
N ALA A 26 1.91 -4.40 6.61
CA ALA A 26 1.06 -5.09 7.58
C ALA A 26 -0.43 -4.74 7.39
N LEU A 27 -0.76 -3.46 7.17
CA LEU A 27 -2.12 -3.02 6.87
C LEU A 27 -2.65 -3.63 5.55
N SER A 28 -1.79 -3.77 4.55
CA SER A 28 -2.11 -4.39 3.26
C SER A 28 -2.42 -5.88 3.41
N LEU A 29 -1.64 -6.60 4.22
CA LEU A 29 -1.90 -8.01 4.56
C LEU A 29 -3.24 -8.17 5.28
N TYR A 30 -3.55 -7.26 6.22
CA TYR A 30 -4.85 -7.25 6.89
C TYR A 30 -6.00 -6.94 5.92
N ALA A 31 -5.82 -5.99 4.99
CA ALA A 31 -6.79 -5.70 3.95
C ALA A 31 -7.04 -6.92 3.04
N ALA A 32 -5.98 -7.64 2.67
CA ALA A 32 -6.07 -8.89 1.90
C ALA A 32 -6.85 -9.97 2.67
N TYR A 33 -6.55 -10.16 3.96
CA TYR A 33 -7.32 -11.05 4.83
C TYR A 33 -8.81 -10.69 4.83
N LEU A 34 -9.16 -9.40 5.01
CA LEU A 34 -10.55 -8.96 4.96
C LEU A 34 -11.20 -9.25 3.61
N GLY A 35 -10.48 -9.03 2.50
CA GLY A 35 -10.94 -9.34 1.14
C GLY A 35 -11.24 -10.83 0.94
N LEU A 36 -10.38 -11.71 1.46
CA LEU A 36 -10.60 -13.15 1.46
C LEU A 36 -11.82 -13.55 2.30
N GLN A 37 -12.04 -12.91 3.46
CA GLN A 37 -13.27 -13.15 4.23
C GLN A 37 -14.52 -12.71 3.47
N VAL A 38 -14.47 -11.58 2.73
CA VAL A 38 -15.59 -11.17 1.86
C VAL A 38 -15.86 -12.24 0.79
N GLN A 39 -14.84 -12.82 0.19
CA GLN A 39 -15.02 -13.92 -0.76
C GLN A 39 -15.65 -15.15 -0.10
N ARG A 40 -15.16 -15.53 1.08
CA ARG A 40 -15.69 -16.63 1.87
C ARG A 40 -17.16 -16.42 2.24
N THR A 41 -17.57 -15.21 2.63
CA THR A 41 -18.97 -14.89 2.93
C THR A 41 -19.89 -15.11 1.72
N ARG A 42 -19.40 -14.87 0.50
CA ARG A 42 -20.19 -15.09 -0.73
C ARG A 42 -20.36 -16.57 -1.06
N SER A 43 -19.36 -17.40 -0.79
CA SER A 43 -19.37 -18.82 -1.10
C SER A 43 -19.92 -19.72 0.02
N ALA A 44 -19.94 -19.24 1.26
CA ALA A 44 -20.45 -19.99 2.41
C ALA A 44 -21.97 -20.20 2.35
N GLN A 45 -22.44 -21.26 3.03
CA GLN A 45 -23.85 -21.62 3.19
C GLN A 45 -24.19 -21.89 4.67
N GLY A 46 -25.48 -21.99 4.98
CA GLY A 46 -25.97 -22.34 6.32
C GLY A 46 -25.50 -21.40 7.42
N ASP A 47 -25.23 -21.95 8.60
CA ASP A 47 -24.87 -21.17 9.78
C ASP A 47 -23.50 -20.48 9.66
N VAL A 48 -22.57 -21.07 8.91
CA VAL A 48 -21.27 -20.44 8.60
C VAL A 48 -21.47 -19.10 7.89
N LYS A 49 -22.40 -19.03 6.93
CA LYS A 49 -22.71 -17.77 6.25
C LYS A 49 -23.30 -16.74 7.20
N LYS A 50 -24.21 -17.16 8.10
CA LYS A 50 -24.84 -16.27 9.09
C LYS A 50 -23.78 -15.66 10.01
N GLU A 51 -22.83 -16.44 10.50
CA GLU A 51 -21.73 -15.94 11.34
C GLU A 51 -20.81 -14.97 10.56
N LEU A 52 -20.44 -15.31 9.33
CA LEU A 52 -19.58 -14.46 8.50
C LEU A 52 -20.23 -13.10 8.16
N ILE A 53 -21.56 -13.05 8.01
CA ILE A 53 -22.31 -11.80 7.79
C ILE A 53 -22.18 -10.87 9.01
N LYS A 54 -22.23 -11.40 10.24
CA LYS A 54 -22.05 -10.60 11.47
C LYS A 54 -20.69 -9.92 11.52
N GLY A 55 -19.66 -10.53 10.91
CA GLY A 55 -18.30 -9.98 10.84
C GLY A 55 -18.17 -8.68 10.05
N LYS A 56 -19.15 -8.34 9.20
CA LYS A 56 -19.20 -7.11 8.36
C LYS A 56 -17.90 -6.86 7.58
N TYR A 57 -17.29 -7.93 7.07
CA TYR A 57 -15.97 -7.88 6.41
C TYR A 57 -15.94 -6.97 5.18
N ASN A 58 -17.06 -6.80 4.48
CA ASN A 58 -17.17 -5.88 3.35
C ASN A 58 -16.98 -4.42 3.77
N ILE A 59 -17.58 -4.01 4.89
CA ILE A 59 -17.45 -2.65 5.43
C ILE A 59 -16.01 -2.43 5.91
N LYS A 60 -15.48 -3.38 6.70
CA LYS A 60 -14.10 -3.31 7.20
C LYS A 60 -13.09 -3.24 6.05
N HIS A 61 -13.24 -4.08 5.03
CA HIS A 61 -12.35 -4.09 3.87
C HIS A 61 -12.40 -2.75 3.12
N TYR A 62 -13.58 -2.18 2.92
CA TYR A 62 -13.73 -0.87 2.27
C TYR A 62 -13.08 0.27 3.08
N GLN A 63 -13.28 0.29 4.40
CA GLN A 63 -12.69 1.30 5.29
C GLN A 63 -11.16 1.18 5.34
N VAL A 64 -10.64 -0.03 5.60
CA VAL A 64 -9.21 -0.29 5.64
C VAL A 64 -8.56 -0.02 4.28
N GLY A 65 -9.21 -0.42 3.18
CA GLY A 65 -8.75 -0.14 1.83
C GLY A 65 -8.71 1.35 1.51
N SER A 66 -9.69 2.12 1.95
CA SER A 66 -9.71 3.59 1.79
C SER A 66 -8.57 4.27 2.56
N VAL A 67 -8.33 3.84 3.80
CA VAL A 67 -7.19 4.32 4.60
C VAL A 67 -5.86 3.96 3.94
N LEU A 68 -5.71 2.71 3.48
CA LEU A 68 -4.52 2.24 2.80
C LEU A 68 -4.25 3.05 1.52
N LEU A 69 -5.28 3.31 0.69
CA LEU A 69 -5.18 4.17 -0.49
C LEU A 69 -4.65 5.57 -0.13
N ALA A 70 -5.27 6.22 0.86
CA ALA A 70 -4.89 7.56 1.28
C ALA A 70 -3.43 7.60 1.75
N LEU A 71 -3.02 6.65 2.60
CA LEU A 71 -1.67 6.60 3.14
C LEU A 71 -0.62 6.25 2.09
N MET A 72 -0.89 5.30 1.18
CA MET A 72 0.07 4.94 0.13
C MET A 72 0.28 6.09 -0.85
N VAL A 73 -0.80 6.75 -1.30
CA VAL A 73 -0.72 7.86 -2.26
C VAL A 73 -0.02 9.06 -1.62
N THR A 74 -0.45 9.49 -0.43
CA THR A 74 0.17 10.65 0.24
C THR A 74 1.60 10.34 0.70
N GLY A 75 1.88 9.11 1.13
CA GLY A 75 3.22 8.65 1.46
C GLY A 75 4.17 8.66 0.26
N ALA A 76 3.71 8.24 -0.92
CA ALA A 76 4.51 8.32 -2.15
C ALA A 76 4.81 9.77 -2.54
N ILE A 77 3.81 10.65 -2.51
CA ILE A 77 3.99 12.09 -2.77
C ILE A 77 4.96 12.71 -1.75
N GLY A 78 4.77 12.43 -0.46
CA GLY A 78 5.63 12.92 0.62
C GLY A 78 7.07 12.42 0.50
N GLY A 79 7.27 11.14 0.18
CA GLY A 79 8.60 10.57 -0.03
C GLY A 79 9.35 11.22 -1.21
N MET A 80 8.66 11.48 -2.32
CA MET A 80 9.22 12.25 -3.43
C MET A 80 9.55 13.69 -3.03
N ALA A 81 8.63 14.37 -2.33
CA ALA A 81 8.84 15.74 -1.87
C ALA A 81 10.07 15.86 -0.95
N VAL A 82 10.21 14.95 0.02
CA VAL A 82 11.38 14.87 0.91
C VAL A 82 12.66 14.62 0.11
N THR A 83 12.62 13.69 -0.85
CA THR A 83 13.79 13.39 -1.70
C THR A 83 14.23 14.63 -2.48
N TYR A 84 13.28 15.34 -3.08
CA TYR A 84 13.55 16.54 -3.86
C TYR A 84 14.11 17.68 -2.98
N LEU A 85 13.49 17.93 -1.83
CA LEU A 85 13.95 18.96 -0.89
C LEU A 85 15.36 18.68 -0.35
N ASN A 86 15.72 17.40 -0.15
CA ASN A 86 17.03 17.01 0.36
C ASN A 86 18.14 17.02 -0.68
N ASN A 87 17.82 16.75 -1.96
CA ASN A 87 18.83 16.47 -2.98
C ASN A 87 18.76 17.39 -4.20
N GLY A 88 17.75 18.27 -4.29
CA GLY A 88 17.48 19.12 -5.46
C GLY A 88 16.99 18.37 -6.70
N LYS A 89 16.79 17.05 -6.60
CA LYS A 89 16.33 16.18 -7.69
C LYS A 89 15.68 14.90 -7.17
N LEU A 90 14.91 14.23 -8.02
CA LEU A 90 14.44 12.87 -7.78
C LEU A 90 15.41 11.86 -8.41
N PHE A 91 15.64 10.74 -7.73
CA PHE A 91 16.41 9.62 -8.25
C PHE A 91 15.49 8.62 -8.94
N VAL A 92 15.53 8.58 -10.27
CA VAL A 92 14.72 7.64 -11.06
C VAL A 92 15.40 6.28 -11.09
N GLY A 93 15.10 5.45 -10.10
CA GLY A 93 15.57 4.07 -10.00
C GLY A 93 14.42 3.06 -9.86
N PRO A 94 14.75 1.76 -9.82
CA PRO A 94 13.75 0.69 -9.72
C PRO A 94 12.80 0.84 -8.52
N HIS A 95 13.30 1.32 -7.38
CA HIS A 95 12.49 1.57 -6.19
C HIS A 95 11.40 2.63 -6.44
N LEU A 96 11.77 3.80 -6.98
CA LEU A 96 10.83 4.87 -7.28
C LEU A 96 9.80 4.43 -8.33
N LEU A 97 10.25 3.81 -9.43
CA LEU A 97 9.36 3.36 -10.50
C LEU A 97 8.37 2.30 -10.02
N ALA A 98 8.82 1.34 -9.20
CA ALA A 98 7.94 0.35 -8.59
C ALA A 98 6.94 0.99 -7.62
N GLY A 99 7.37 1.95 -6.79
CA GLY A 99 6.49 2.69 -5.88
C GLY A 99 5.41 3.50 -6.61
N LEU A 100 5.76 4.15 -7.72
CA LEU A 100 4.80 4.84 -8.58
C LEU A 100 3.82 3.86 -9.25
N GLY A 101 4.33 2.72 -9.74
CA GLY A 101 3.51 1.63 -10.26
C GLY A 101 2.49 1.14 -9.24
N MET A 102 2.94 0.86 -8.01
CA MET A 102 2.07 0.46 -6.90
C MET A 102 1.02 1.52 -6.58
N THR A 103 1.39 2.81 -6.59
CA THR A 103 0.45 3.93 -6.40
C THR A 103 -0.64 3.94 -7.46
N GLY A 104 -0.29 3.70 -8.72
CA GLY A 104 -1.26 3.52 -9.80
C GLY A 104 -2.16 2.29 -9.60
N LEU A 105 -1.57 1.15 -9.25
CA LEU A 105 -2.30 -0.10 -9.02
C LEU A 105 -3.37 0.04 -7.94
N ILE A 106 -3.06 0.63 -6.79
CA ILE A 106 -4.04 0.79 -5.70
C ILE A 106 -5.15 1.77 -6.08
N ALA A 107 -4.83 2.86 -6.79
CA ALA A 107 -5.83 3.81 -7.26
C ALA A 107 -6.81 3.18 -8.27
N LEU A 108 -6.27 2.46 -9.27
CA LEU A 108 -7.08 1.73 -10.26
C LEU A 108 -7.93 0.64 -9.59
N SER A 109 -7.33 -0.10 -8.65
CA SER A 109 -8.00 -1.12 -7.86
C SER A 109 -9.19 -0.55 -7.06
N ALA A 110 -9.00 0.59 -6.39
CA ALA A 110 -10.04 1.26 -5.64
C ALA A 110 -11.17 1.80 -6.53
N ALA A 111 -10.83 2.31 -7.72
CA ALA A 111 -11.78 2.83 -8.70
C ALA A 111 -12.76 1.76 -9.24
N LEU A 112 -12.44 0.47 -9.08
CA LEU A 112 -13.35 -0.64 -9.46
C LEU A 112 -14.50 -0.84 -8.46
N SER A 113 -14.45 -0.21 -7.28
CA SER A 113 -15.45 -0.40 -6.20
C SER A 113 -16.90 -0.20 -6.64
N PRO A 114 -17.28 0.84 -7.41
CA PRO A 114 -18.66 1.03 -7.85
C PRO A 114 -19.16 -0.11 -8.74
N PHE A 115 -18.33 -0.66 -9.62
CA PHE A 115 -18.68 -1.79 -10.48
C PHE A 115 -18.85 -3.08 -9.66
N MET A 116 -17.96 -3.32 -8.70
CA MET A 116 -18.05 -4.47 -7.80
C MET A 116 -19.30 -4.43 -6.91
N GLN A 117 -19.67 -3.24 -6.42
CA GLN A 117 -20.91 -3.01 -5.66
C GLN A 117 -22.16 -3.30 -6.52
N LYS A 118 -22.11 -2.99 -7.82
CA LYS A 118 -23.16 -3.32 -8.80
C LYS A 118 -23.19 -4.79 -9.25
N GLY A 119 -22.36 -5.66 -8.68
CA GLY A 119 -22.39 -7.09 -9.03
C GLY A 119 -21.37 -7.54 -10.07
N ALA A 120 -20.61 -6.63 -10.69
CA ALA A 120 -19.75 -6.96 -11.82
C ALA A 120 -18.59 -7.89 -11.43
N ASN A 121 -18.58 -9.12 -11.94
CA ASN A 121 -17.54 -10.11 -11.64
C ASN A 121 -16.18 -9.76 -12.27
N TRP A 122 -16.16 -9.21 -13.49
CA TRP A 122 -14.91 -8.79 -14.12
C TRP A 122 -14.17 -7.77 -13.25
N ALA A 123 -14.89 -6.80 -12.67
CA ALA A 123 -14.30 -5.80 -11.79
C ALA A 123 -13.72 -6.42 -10.51
N ARG A 124 -14.38 -7.45 -9.95
CA ARG A 124 -13.87 -8.18 -8.78
C ARG A 124 -12.58 -8.92 -9.09
N ILE A 125 -12.55 -9.64 -10.22
CA ILE A 125 -11.36 -10.40 -10.63
C ILE A 125 -10.21 -9.43 -10.89
N THR A 126 -10.45 -8.35 -11.64
CA THR A 126 -9.44 -7.30 -11.87
C THR A 126 -8.94 -6.69 -10.57
N HIS A 127 -9.84 -6.32 -9.64
CA HIS A 127 -9.47 -5.79 -8.33
C HIS A 127 -8.58 -6.77 -7.55
N ILE A 128 -8.96 -8.05 -7.50
CA ILE A 128 -8.17 -9.10 -6.82
C ILE A 128 -6.78 -9.22 -7.46
N THR A 129 -6.70 -9.34 -8.78
CA THR A 129 -5.42 -9.45 -9.52
C THR A 129 -4.51 -8.25 -9.26
N LEU A 130 -5.05 -7.02 -9.36
CA LEU A 130 -4.29 -5.80 -9.09
C LEU A 130 -3.75 -5.78 -7.66
N ASN A 131 -4.55 -6.16 -6.66
CA ASN A 131 -4.12 -6.12 -5.26
C ASN A 131 -3.12 -7.22 -4.90
N PHE A 132 -3.24 -8.43 -5.46
CA PHE A 132 -2.22 -9.47 -5.25
C PHE A 132 -0.90 -9.10 -5.96
N GLY A 133 -0.97 -8.50 -7.15
CA GLY A 133 0.20 -7.90 -7.80
C GLY A 133 0.83 -6.80 -6.97
N LEU A 134 0.02 -5.88 -6.43
CA LEU A 134 0.45 -4.83 -5.52
C LEU A 134 1.13 -5.41 -4.27
N LEU A 135 0.54 -6.42 -3.62
CA LEU A 135 1.10 -7.04 -2.42
C LEU A 135 2.45 -7.73 -2.71
N GLY A 136 2.57 -8.39 -3.87
CA GLY A 136 3.83 -8.97 -4.33
C GLY A 136 4.91 -7.91 -4.54
N LEU A 137 4.58 -6.83 -5.25
CA LEU A 137 5.50 -5.69 -5.45
C LEU A 137 5.87 -5.02 -4.12
N PHE A 138 4.91 -4.84 -3.21
CA PHE A 138 5.16 -4.22 -1.91
C PHE A 138 6.10 -5.08 -1.06
N THR A 139 5.88 -6.40 -1.03
CA THR A 139 6.75 -7.33 -0.31
C THR A 139 8.17 -7.30 -0.89
N TRP A 140 8.30 -7.29 -2.22
CA TRP A 140 9.59 -7.13 -2.90
C TRP A 140 10.29 -5.81 -2.55
N GLN A 141 9.54 -4.70 -2.54
CA GLN A 141 10.05 -3.39 -2.15
C GLN A 141 10.48 -3.35 -0.68
N ALA A 142 9.78 -4.02 0.23
CA ALA A 142 10.19 -4.10 1.62
C ALA A 142 11.53 -4.84 1.79
N ILE A 143 11.73 -5.96 1.09
CA ILE A 143 12.98 -6.73 1.13
C ILE A 143 14.15 -5.91 0.54
N THR A 144 13.95 -5.34 -0.64
CA THR A 144 14.99 -4.52 -1.30
C THR A 144 15.27 -3.22 -0.55
N GLY A 145 14.26 -2.65 0.13
CA GLY A 145 14.42 -1.49 1.02
C GLY A 145 15.34 -1.78 2.21
N VAL A 146 15.24 -2.96 2.84
CA VAL A 146 16.16 -3.38 3.91
C VAL A 146 17.61 -3.44 3.39
N GLN A 147 17.83 -3.98 2.19
CA GLN A 147 19.16 -4.03 1.59
C GLN A 147 19.74 -2.62 1.35
N ILE A 148 18.91 -1.65 1.00
CA ILE A 148 19.33 -0.25 0.86
C ILE A 148 19.76 0.33 2.20
N VAL A 149 18.95 0.14 3.26
CA VAL A 149 19.29 0.61 4.61
C VAL A 149 20.59 -0.04 5.11
N GLN A 150 20.77 -1.34 4.89
CA GLN A 150 22.00 -2.05 5.26
C GLN A 150 23.24 -1.48 4.57
N ARG A 151 23.16 -1.15 3.27
CA ARG A 151 24.27 -0.50 2.54
C ARG A 151 24.59 0.89 3.07
N ILE A 152 23.59 1.65 3.51
CA ILE A 152 23.81 2.96 4.13
C ILE A 152 24.54 2.79 5.46
N LEU A 153 24.13 1.82 6.30
CA LEU A 153 24.75 1.57 7.61
C LEU A 153 26.15 0.95 7.50
N SER A 154 26.42 0.13 6.50
CA SER A 154 27.74 -0.51 6.32
C SER A 154 28.78 0.40 5.68
N ASN A 155 28.34 1.46 5.01
CA ASN A 155 29.20 2.44 4.32
C ASN A 155 29.26 3.80 5.06
N ALA A 156 28.62 3.91 6.23
CA ALA A 156 28.68 5.04 7.14
C ALA A 156 29.78 4.82 8.18
#